data_AF-A0A958NQK5-F1
#
_entry.id   AF-A0A958NQK5-F1
#
_cell.length_a   1.000
_cell.length_b   1.000
_cell.length_c   1.000
_cell.angle_alpha   90.00
_cell.angle_beta   90.00
_cell.angle_gamma   90.00
#
_symmetry.space_group_name_H-M   'P 1'
#
loop_
_entity.id
_entity.type
_entity.pdbx_description
1 polymer ?
#
loop_
_entity_poly.entity_id
_entity_poly.type
_entity_poly.pdbx_seq_one_letter_code
_entity_poly.pdbx_strand_id
1 'polypeptide(L)'
;MLDVKKIEGFRSCDAFLLIGVAMAVLSGCALDNRGEPALAGAGGVGVVAFKSSVYTVTGARCVTCHALGGQYPNIGAEDVVKAYAGARNYANFSNVESSVLVRKTMDGHCGGACSSDGSEMAALVQKWWDDGESRLAQLADGTILPAQDIPGDLSQSDFTVMQWSLDDVLPAGGVFELSVKRDLSGEGLIFAMPRIVSSRSVYVRNLEIGLDGALAGPGTYATIDRVVNGGSEAVLSSSSGILLASGPAHQLTPIFLELRESGSVSCRSLSTFIAKAKPQLSARCFSCHQGSNFDATSRFDMRGTDAQLCDASVMRVDGDANNSPLIKYPLDGINGHPLRPNGFNQTRALDILDWINEEVDE
;
A
#
# COMPACT_ATOMS: atom_id res chain seq x y z
N MET A 1 -10.90 56.42 33.97
CA MET A 1 -12.14 56.61 34.77
C MET A 1 -13.30 56.23 33.86
N LEU A 2 -13.59 54.94 33.77
CA LEU A 2 -14.64 54.40 32.91
C LEU A 2 -15.35 53.27 33.66
N ASP A 3 -16.66 53.45 33.68
CA ASP A 3 -17.71 52.71 34.34
C ASP A 3 -18.00 51.41 33.59
N VAL A 4 -18.05 50.27 34.28
CA VAL A 4 -18.43 48.98 33.67
C VAL A 4 -19.61 48.41 34.45
N LYS A 5 -20.75 48.42 33.77
CA LYS A 5 -22.01 47.80 34.14
C LYS A 5 -21.89 46.29 34.34
N LYS A 6 -22.41 45.87 35.49
CA LYS A 6 -23.10 44.61 35.83
C LYS A 6 -23.54 43.75 34.64
N ILE A 7 -23.11 42.49 34.62
CA ILE A 7 -23.85 41.37 34.02
C ILE A 7 -24.07 40.33 35.12
N GLU A 8 -25.35 40.10 35.42
CA GLU A 8 -25.85 39.03 36.29
C GLU A 8 -26.09 37.77 35.46
N GLY A 9 -25.85 36.59 36.05
CA GLY A 9 -26.42 35.34 35.55
C GLY A 9 -25.50 34.11 35.58
N PHE A 10 -25.17 33.61 36.76
CA PHE A 10 -24.83 32.18 36.91
C PHE A 10 -25.68 31.59 38.05
N ARG A 11 -26.49 30.60 37.69
CA ARG A 11 -27.36 29.85 38.59
C ARG A 11 -26.53 28.90 39.45
N SER A 12 -26.93 28.78 40.71
CA SER A 12 -26.34 27.88 41.69
C SER A 12 -26.64 26.42 41.35
N CYS A 13 -25.69 25.54 41.67
CA CYS A 13 -26.00 24.18 42.08
C CYS A 13 -25.36 23.99 43.45
N ASP A 14 -26.24 23.82 44.43
CA ASP A 14 -25.92 23.69 45.84
C ASP A 14 -25.07 22.45 46.14
N ALA A 15 -24.23 22.64 47.15
CA ALA A 15 -23.49 21.61 47.84
C ALA A 15 -24.44 20.63 48.55
N PHE A 16 -24.23 19.34 48.34
CA PHE A 16 -24.58 18.31 49.31
C PHE A 16 -23.31 17.59 49.77
N LEU A 17 -22.93 17.91 51.00
CA LEU A 17 -21.94 17.23 51.80
C LEU A 17 -22.58 15.94 52.35
N LEU A 18 -22.14 14.77 51.89
CA LEU A 18 -22.44 13.50 52.55
C LEU A 18 -21.16 12.68 52.69
N ILE A 19 -20.80 12.49 53.95
CA ILE A 19 -19.71 11.66 54.45
C ILE A 19 -20.09 10.20 54.17
N GLY A 20 -19.36 9.55 53.27
CA GLY A 20 -19.50 8.14 52.94
C GLY A 20 -18.13 7.51 52.76
N VAL A 21 -17.78 6.63 53.69
CA VAL A 21 -16.55 5.83 53.72
C VAL A 21 -16.42 5.04 52.41
N ALA A 22 -15.45 5.40 51.56
CA ALA A 22 -15.10 4.63 50.37
C ALA A 22 -13.97 3.66 50.71
N MET A 23 -14.29 2.37 50.73
CA MET A 23 -13.30 1.30 50.60
C MET A 23 -12.54 1.51 49.29
N ALA A 24 -11.22 1.65 49.39
CA ALA A 24 -10.33 1.60 48.25
C ALA A 24 -10.30 0.17 47.70
N VAL A 25 -11.22 -0.12 46.77
CA VAL A 25 -11.04 -1.22 45.82
C VAL A 25 -9.92 -0.77 44.90
N LEU A 26 -8.79 -1.47 44.96
CA LEU A 26 -7.71 -1.38 43.98
C LEU A 26 -8.28 -1.82 42.61
N SER A 27 -8.89 -0.88 41.91
CA SER A 27 -9.22 -1.01 40.51
C SER A 27 -7.88 -1.02 39.78
N GLY A 28 -7.44 -2.21 39.39
CA GLY A 28 -6.29 -2.37 38.51
C GLY A 28 -6.48 -1.48 37.29
N CYS A 29 -5.41 -0.80 36.89
CA CYS A 29 -5.31 -0.17 35.59
C CYS A 29 -5.55 -1.26 34.54
N ALA A 30 -6.79 -1.40 34.08
CA ALA A 30 -7.07 -2.02 32.80
C ALA A 30 -6.40 -1.11 31.77
N LEU A 31 -5.27 -1.57 31.25
CA LEU A 31 -4.73 -1.02 30.01
C LEU A 31 -5.86 -1.10 29.00
N ASP A 32 -6.28 0.09 28.56
CA ASP A 32 -7.24 0.31 27.50
C ASP A 32 -6.74 -0.48 26.27
N ASN A 33 -7.30 -1.66 26.06
CA ASN A 33 -7.18 -2.44 24.82
C ASN A 33 -7.91 -1.63 23.74
N ARG A 34 -7.30 -0.54 23.29
CA ARG A 34 -7.63 0.07 22.01
C ARG A 34 -7.48 -1.06 21.00
N GLY A 35 -8.59 -1.45 20.39
CA GLY A 35 -8.67 -2.60 19.50
C GLY A 35 -7.47 -2.63 18.58
N GLU A 36 -6.79 -3.78 18.51
CA GLU A 36 -5.68 -3.95 17.59
C GLU A 36 -6.13 -3.47 16.21
N PRO A 37 -5.37 -2.59 15.54
CA PRO A 37 -5.70 -2.18 14.19
C PRO A 37 -5.85 -3.47 13.38
N ALA A 38 -6.97 -3.58 12.64
CA ALA A 38 -7.38 -4.78 11.91
C ALA A 38 -6.36 -5.31 10.87
N LEU A 39 -5.19 -4.66 10.76
CA LEU A 39 -4.05 -5.00 9.90
C LEU A 39 -2.92 -5.77 10.62
N ALA A 40 -3.06 -6.04 11.92
CA ALA A 40 -2.05 -6.70 12.76
C ALA A 40 -2.15 -8.24 12.81
N GLY A 41 -2.91 -8.86 11.91
CA GLY A 41 -3.10 -10.31 11.87
C GLY A 41 -1.79 -11.11 11.72
N ALA A 42 -1.88 -12.44 11.89
CA ALA A 42 -0.76 -13.39 11.89
C ALA A 42 0.19 -13.33 10.66
N GLY A 43 -0.25 -12.71 9.56
CA GLY A 43 0.53 -12.48 8.34
C GLY A 43 0.84 -11.01 8.03
N GLY A 44 0.52 -10.06 8.92
CA GLY A 44 0.64 -8.63 8.64
C GLY A 44 2.09 -8.22 8.38
N VAL A 45 2.29 -7.14 7.61
CA VAL A 45 3.62 -6.59 7.31
C VAL A 45 4.46 -6.37 8.58
N GLY A 46 3.81 -6.00 9.70
CA GLY A 46 4.48 -5.87 11.00
C GLY A 46 5.04 -7.19 11.52
N VAL A 47 4.27 -8.29 11.42
CA VAL A 47 4.71 -9.63 11.82
C VAL A 47 5.80 -10.16 10.88
N VAL A 48 5.67 -9.94 9.57
CA VAL A 48 6.68 -10.34 8.58
C VAL A 48 8.00 -9.59 8.80
N ALA A 49 7.92 -8.28 9.01
CA ALA A 49 9.08 -7.44 9.33
C ALA A 49 9.72 -7.89 10.66
N PHE A 50 8.93 -8.14 11.70
CA PHE A 50 9.42 -8.68 12.97
C PHE A 50 10.15 -10.02 12.80
N LYS A 51 9.53 -10.95 12.06
CA LYS A 51 10.08 -12.30 11.79
C LYS A 51 11.46 -12.24 11.14
N SER A 52 11.64 -11.32 10.18
CA SER A 52 12.89 -11.13 9.44
C SER A 52 13.91 -10.22 10.12
N SER A 53 13.56 -9.62 11.26
CA SER A 53 14.43 -8.72 12.03
C SER A 53 14.59 -9.21 13.47
N VAL A 54 13.86 -8.64 14.43
CA VAL A 54 13.98 -8.89 15.88
C VAL A 54 13.82 -10.37 16.24
N TYR A 55 12.95 -11.10 15.53
CA TYR A 55 12.73 -12.52 15.81
C TYR A 55 13.96 -13.39 15.53
N THR A 56 14.84 -12.98 14.61
CA THR A 56 16.07 -13.72 14.28
C THR A 56 17.01 -13.86 15.49
N VAL A 57 16.99 -12.87 16.39
CA VAL A 57 17.75 -12.91 17.65
C VAL A 57 16.89 -13.47 18.78
N THR A 58 15.66 -12.99 18.95
CA THR A 58 14.84 -13.39 20.10
C THR A 58 14.40 -14.86 20.04
N GLY A 59 14.03 -15.38 18.87
CA GLY A 59 13.69 -16.78 18.66
C GLY A 59 14.90 -17.74 18.74
N ALA A 60 16.12 -17.24 18.53
CA ALA A 60 17.33 -18.06 18.60
C ALA A 60 18.01 -18.00 19.98
N ARG A 61 18.06 -16.82 20.59
CA ARG A 61 18.93 -16.52 21.73
C ARG A 61 18.16 -16.25 23.03
N CYS A 62 16.91 -15.82 22.93
CA CYS A 62 16.07 -15.50 24.09
C CYS A 62 15.03 -16.60 24.38
N VAL A 63 14.78 -17.52 23.44
CA VAL A 63 13.76 -18.59 23.50
C VAL A 63 13.84 -19.42 24.78
N THR A 64 15.02 -19.75 25.29
CA THR A 64 15.15 -20.58 26.52
C THR A 64 14.46 -19.96 27.72
N CYS A 65 14.46 -18.63 27.83
CA CYS A 65 13.81 -17.91 28.93
C CYS A 65 12.46 -17.32 28.51
N HIS A 66 12.28 -16.91 27.26
CA HIS A 66 11.13 -16.15 26.76
C HIS A 66 10.23 -16.93 25.79
N ALA A 67 10.26 -18.27 25.85
CA ALA A 67 9.28 -19.13 25.17
C ALA A 67 7.95 -19.22 25.94
N LEU A 68 6.97 -19.89 25.33
CA LEU A 68 5.69 -20.18 25.97
C LEU A 68 5.90 -21.02 27.25
N GLY A 69 5.39 -20.53 28.38
CA GLY A 69 5.58 -21.15 29.70
C GLY A 69 6.87 -20.74 30.42
N GLY A 70 7.69 -19.87 29.80
CA GLY A 70 8.85 -19.24 30.42
C GLY A 70 8.52 -17.90 31.10
N GLN A 71 9.50 -17.00 31.09
CA GLN A 71 9.39 -15.63 31.57
C GLN A 71 8.69 -14.74 30.54
N TYR A 72 7.77 -13.91 31.03
CA TYR A 72 7.12 -12.89 30.21
C TYR A 72 8.05 -11.68 29.99
N PRO A 73 7.96 -11.01 28.82
CA PRO A 73 7.09 -11.30 27.68
C PRO A 73 7.56 -12.50 26.83
N ASN A 74 6.65 -13.14 26.10
CA ASN A 74 6.91 -14.34 25.27
C ASN A 74 7.61 -14.03 23.93
N ILE A 75 8.65 -13.19 23.95
CA ILE A 75 9.32 -12.68 22.74
C ILE A 75 10.12 -13.72 21.95
N GLY A 76 10.39 -14.87 22.56
CA GLY A 76 11.06 -16.01 21.92
C GLY A 76 10.12 -17.18 21.65
N ALA A 77 8.79 -17.00 21.71
CA ALA A 77 7.85 -18.08 21.42
C ALA A 77 7.98 -18.58 19.97
N GLU A 78 7.88 -19.91 19.78
CA GLU A 78 7.91 -20.55 18.45
C GLU A 78 6.85 -20.00 17.50
N ASP A 79 5.67 -19.69 18.05
CA ASP A 79 4.62 -18.95 17.36
C ASP A 79 5.03 -17.49 17.21
N VAL A 80 5.48 -17.13 16.00
CA VAL A 80 6.00 -15.80 15.67
C VAL A 80 4.98 -14.69 15.92
N VAL A 81 3.68 -14.97 15.83
CA VAL A 81 2.62 -13.98 16.06
C VAL A 81 2.53 -13.65 17.54
N LYS A 82 2.64 -14.67 18.40
CA LYS A 82 2.72 -14.46 19.86
C LYS A 82 4.02 -13.76 20.26
N ALA A 83 5.13 -14.11 19.62
CA ALA A 83 6.40 -13.43 19.85
C ALA A 83 6.34 -11.95 19.44
N TYR A 84 5.74 -11.65 18.28
CA TYR A 84 5.47 -10.30 17.79
C TYR A 84 4.64 -9.50 18.79
N ALA A 85 3.47 -10.02 19.20
CA ALA A 85 2.59 -9.35 20.17
C ALA A 85 3.30 -9.11 21.52
N GLY A 86 4.11 -10.09 21.95
CA GLY A 86 4.94 -9.99 23.14
C GLY A 86 6.02 -8.92 23.02
N ALA A 87 6.65 -8.76 21.85
CA ALA A 87 7.76 -7.83 21.64
C ALA A 87 7.29 -6.40 21.38
N ARG A 88 6.16 -6.22 20.69
CA ARG A 88 5.68 -4.93 20.20
C ARG A 88 5.45 -3.92 21.31
N ASN A 89 4.93 -4.37 22.45
CA ASN A 89 4.70 -3.55 23.64
C ASN A 89 5.99 -3.00 24.29
N TYR A 90 7.16 -3.51 23.87
CA TYR A 90 8.47 -3.17 24.42
C TYR A 90 9.38 -2.48 23.40
N ALA A 91 8.91 -2.32 22.16
CA ALA A 91 9.55 -1.51 21.14
C ALA A 91 9.08 -0.06 21.25
N ASN A 92 10.01 0.88 21.16
CA ASN A 92 9.71 2.30 21.00
C ASN A 92 10.18 2.76 19.62
N PHE A 93 9.26 2.77 18.66
CA PHE A 93 9.59 3.16 17.28
C PHE A 93 9.85 4.66 17.10
N SER A 94 9.36 5.51 18.01
CA SER A 94 9.67 6.95 18.00
C SER A 94 11.11 7.27 18.47
N ASN A 95 11.71 6.37 19.24
CA ASN A 95 13.08 6.47 19.73
C ASN A 95 13.60 5.06 19.99
N VAL A 96 14.17 4.44 18.96
CA VAL A 96 14.56 3.03 18.94
C VAL A 96 15.51 2.68 20.09
N GLU A 97 16.50 3.53 20.36
CA GLU A 97 17.48 3.34 21.44
C GLU A 97 16.84 3.26 22.83
N SER A 98 15.68 3.91 23.01
CA SER A 98 14.96 3.87 24.28
C SER A 98 14.09 2.63 24.48
N SER A 99 13.95 1.77 23.45
CA SER A 99 13.18 0.53 23.50
C SER A 99 13.63 -0.35 24.67
N VAL A 100 12.68 -0.97 25.37
CA VAL A 100 13.02 -1.91 26.46
C VAL A 100 13.81 -3.10 25.90
N LEU A 101 13.48 -3.54 24.67
CA LEU A 101 14.22 -4.57 23.96
C LEU A 101 15.72 -4.25 23.86
N VAL A 102 16.06 -3.01 23.48
CA VAL A 102 17.45 -2.54 23.36
C VAL A 102 18.11 -2.44 24.74
N ARG A 103 17.48 -1.75 25.69
CA ARG A 103 18.05 -1.56 27.04
C ARG A 103 18.34 -2.89 27.76
N LYS A 104 17.50 -3.90 27.56
CA LYS A 104 17.71 -5.25 28.13
C LYS A 104 18.90 -5.99 27.52
N THR A 105 19.26 -5.70 26.28
CA THR A 105 20.50 -6.27 25.74
C THR A 105 21.75 -5.65 26.37
N MET A 106 21.65 -4.44 26.94
CA MET A 106 22.79 -3.70 27.51
C MET A 106 23.09 -4.00 28.99
N ASP A 107 22.10 -4.49 29.75
CA ASP A 107 22.22 -4.66 31.21
C ASP A 107 22.68 -6.07 31.63
N GLY A 108 23.14 -6.88 30.66
CA GLY A 108 23.57 -8.26 30.89
C GLY A 108 22.42 -9.26 31.02
N HIS A 109 21.16 -8.85 30.79
CA HIS A 109 19.98 -9.75 30.85
C HIS A 109 20.09 -10.94 29.90
N CYS A 110 20.72 -10.76 28.74
CA CYS A 110 20.95 -11.84 27.78
C CYS A 110 22.19 -12.71 28.10
N GLY A 111 22.89 -12.43 29.20
CA GLY A 111 24.17 -13.07 29.52
C GLY A 111 25.19 -12.87 28.40
N GLY A 112 25.75 -13.97 27.89
CA GLY A 112 26.66 -13.95 26.72
C GLY A 112 25.97 -14.13 25.37
N ALA A 113 24.64 -14.15 25.33
CA ALA A 113 23.88 -14.48 24.11
C ALA A 113 23.64 -13.27 23.20
N CYS A 114 23.94 -12.04 23.62
CA CYS A 114 23.78 -10.85 22.77
C CYS A 114 24.91 -9.84 23.00
N SER A 115 25.06 -8.89 22.06
CA SER A 115 25.99 -7.78 22.28
C SER A 115 25.51 -6.92 23.44
N SER A 116 26.42 -6.59 24.36
CA SER A 116 26.08 -5.83 25.57
C SER A 116 26.03 -4.31 25.35
N ASP A 117 26.17 -3.85 24.12
CA ASP A 117 26.10 -2.44 23.73
C ASP A 117 24.73 -2.03 23.16
N GLY A 118 23.83 -3.00 22.94
CA GLY A 118 22.49 -2.77 22.41
C GLY A 118 22.41 -2.48 20.91
N SER A 119 23.54 -2.32 20.23
CA SER A 119 23.59 -1.87 18.83
C SER A 119 22.93 -2.85 17.86
N GLU A 120 23.13 -4.17 18.06
CA GLU A 120 22.48 -5.22 17.27
C GLU A 120 20.94 -5.13 17.39
N MET A 121 20.42 -5.06 18.63
CA MET A 121 18.99 -5.02 18.86
C MET A 121 18.37 -3.70 18.36
N ALA A 122 19.08 -2.58 18.52
CA ALA A 122 18.62 -1.29 18.00
C ALA A 122 18.48 -1.34 16.47
N ALA A 123 19.49 -1.87 15.76
CA ALA A 123 19.42 -2.04 14.32
C ALA A 123 18.26 -2.94 13.88
N LEU A 124 17.99 -4.03 14.61
CA LEU A 124 16.87 -4.93 14.31
C LEU A 124 15.50 -4.29 14.57
N VAL A 125 15.35 -3.52 15.66
CA VAL A 125 14.11 -2.78 15.94
C VAL A 125 13.89 -1.66 14.92
N GLN A 126 14.95 -0.96 14.50
CA GLN A 126 14.88 0.02 13.41
C GLN A 126 14.42 -0.65 12.10
N LYS A 127 15.02 -1.79 11.76
CA LYS A 127 14.60 -2.57 10.58
C LYS A 127 13.13 -3.00 10.66
N TRP A 128 12.67 -3.44 11.83
CA TRP A 128 11.26 -3.78 12.04
C TRP A 128 10.33 -2.59 11.80
N TRP A 129 10.71 -1.40 12.28
CA TRP A 129 9.98 -0.17 12.01
C TRP A 129 9.94 0.14 10.52
N ASP A 130 11.09 0.20 9.87
CA ASP A 130 11.20 0.60 8.46
C ASP A 130 10.45 -0.35 7.53
N ASP A 131 10.54 -1.65 7.76
CA ASP A 131 9.94 -2.65 6.87
C ASP A 131 8.46 -2.93 7.16
N GLY A 132 7.97 -2.60 8.36
CA GLY A 132 6.63 -2.98 8.81
C GLY A 132 5.83 -1.90 9.51
N GLU A 133 6.22 -1.54 10.73
CA GLU A 133 5.38 -0.72 11.60
C GLU A 133 5.21 0.72 11.09
N SER A 134 6.23 1.27 10.40
CA SER A 134 6.14 2.58 9.75
C SER A 134 5.12 2.61 8.62
N ARG A 135 5.01 1.49 7.87
CA ARG A 135 4.02 1.34 6.80
C ARG A 135 2.62 1.27 7.37
N LEU A 136 2.42 0.50 8.44
CA LEU A 136 1.12 0.47 9.14
C LEU A 136 0.72 1.86 9.65
N ALA A 137 1.67 2.63 10.17
CA ALA A 137 1.42 4.00 10.61
C ALA A 137 1.06 4.93 9.43
N GLN A 138 1.74 4.81 8.28
CA GLN A 138 1.42 5.58 7.08
C GLN A 138 0.01 5.25 6.55
N LEU A 139 -0.37 3.97 6.57
CA LEU A 139 -1.67 3.52 6.07
C LEU A 139 -2.82 3.81 7.04
N ALA A 140 -2.55 4.17 8.30
CA ALA A 140 -3.58 4.49 9.29
C ALA A 140 -4.44 5.69 8.88
N ASP A 141 -3.87 6.63 8.13
CA ASP A 141 -4.58 7.78 7.57
C ASP A 141 -5.04 7.55 6.12
N GLY A 142 -4.80 6.36 5.58
CA GLY A 142 -5.12 5.98 4.21
C GLY A 142 -6.60 5.66 3.99
N THR A 143 -6.96 5.49 2.73
CA THR A 143 -8.29 4.99 2.31
C THR A 143 -8.26 3.46 2.23
N ILE A 144 -8.97 2.81 3.14
CA ILE A 144 -9.14 1.35 3.18
C ILE A 144 -10.48 1.01 2.54
N LEU A 145 -10.46 0.27 1.42
CA LEU A 145 -11.69 -0.23 0.81
C LEU A 145 -12.22 -1.45 1.56
N PRO A 146 -13.54 -1.74 1.52
CA PRO A 146 -14.11 -2.89 2.20
C PRO A 146 -13.45 -4.21 1.78
N ALA A 147 -13.21 -5.08 2.75
CA ALA A 147 -12.72 -6.43 2.50
C ALA A 147 -13.73 -7.22 1.64
N GLN A 148 -13.26 -7.95 0.65
CA GLN A 148 -14.09 -8.80 -0.21
C GLN A 148 -13.56 -10.23 -0.28
N ASP A 149 -14.47 -11.19 -0.20
CA ASP A 149 -14.13 -12.61 -0.36
C ASP A 149 -13.58 -12.86 -1.77
N ILE A 150 -12.46 -13.56 -1.83
CA ILE A 150 -11.87 -14.01 -3.09
C ILE A 150 -12.74 -15.13 -3.67
N PRO A 151 -13.10 -15.10 -4.97
CA PRO A 151 -13.81 -16.20 -5.60
C PRO A 151 -13.11 -17.55 -5.39
N GLY A 152 -13.85 -18.57 -4.98
CA GLY A 152 -13.28 -19.89 -4.70
C GLY A 152 -12.81 -20.65 -5.95
N ASP A 153 -13.33 -20.28 -7.11
CA ASP A 153 -13.18 -20.93 -8.41
C ASP A 153 -12.19 -20.22 -9.36
N LEU A 154 -11.24 -19.48 -8.81
CA LEU A 154 -10.21 -18.80 -9.60
C LEU A 154 -9.40 -19.77 -10.48
N SER A 155 -9.31 -19.44 -11.77
CA SER A 155 -8.49 -20.16 -12.76
C SER A 155 -6.99 -19.93 -12.53
N GLN A 156 -6.14 -20.82 -13.05
CA GLN A 156 -4.68 -20.59 -13.16
C GLN A 156 -4.30 -19.90 -14.48
N SER A 157 -5.10 -20.12 -15.53
CA SER A 157 -4.89 -19.53 -16.86
C SER A 157 -5.43 -18.12 -16.94
N ASP A 158 -6.64 -17.91 -16.44
CA ASP A 158 -7.43 -16.71 -16.71
C ASP A 158 -7.61 -15.87 -15.46
N PHE A 159 -7.63 -14.55 -15.66
CA PHE A 159 -7.89 -13.59 -14.60
C PHE A 159 -9.38 -13.38 -14.39
N THR A 160 -9.80 -13.34 -13.13
CA THR A 160 -11.09 -12.85 -12.69
C THR A 160 -10.93 -11.42 -12.20
N VAL A 161 -11.80 -10.50 -12.63
CA VAL A 161 -11.76 -9.11 -12.16
C VAL A 161 -12.60 -8.97 -10.90
N MET A 162 -11.97 -8.54 -9.82
CA MET A 162 -12.64 -8.10 -8.58
C MET A 162 -12.84 -6.59 -8.60
N GLN A 163 -13.93 -6.11 -7.99
CA GLN A 163 -14.36 -4.72 -8.08
C GLN A 163 -14.79 -4.17 -6.73
N TRP A 164 -14.33 -2.97 -6.38
CA TRP A 164 -14.71 -2.24 -5.18
C TRP A 164 -15.34 -0.91 -5.56
N SER A 165 -16.52 -0.61 -5.01
CA SER A 165 -17.11 0.73 -5.16
C SER A 165 -16.23 1.77 -4.46
N LEU A 166 -16.11 2.93 -5.09
CA LEU A 166 -15.44 4.11 -4.55
C LEU A 166 -16.43 5.18 -4.07
N ASP A 167 -17.73 4.90 -4.07
CA ASP A 167 -18.78 5.89 -3.79
C ASP A 167 -18.70 6.45 -2.35
N ASP A 168 -18.22 5.66 -1.40
CA ASP A 168 -18.07 6.07 -0.01
C ASP A 168 -16.77 6.87 0.26
N VAL A 169 -15.82 6.85 -0.69
CA VAL A 169 -14.47 7.42 -0.50
C VAL A 169 -14.15 8.53 -1.50
N LEU A 170 -14.86 8.59 -2.63
CA LEU A 170 -14.73 9.63 -3.64
C LEU A 170 -16.10 10.24 -3.94
N PRO A 171 -16.27 11.58 -3.87
CA PRO A 171 -17.53 12.24 -4.21
C PRO A 171 -18.01 11.97 -5.65
N ALA A 172 -17.06 11.72 -6.55
CA ALA A 172 -17.31 11.37 -7.94
C ALA A 172 -17.82 9.94 -8.15
N GLY A 173 -17.72 9.11 -7.10
CA GLY A 173 -17.88 7.67 -7.19
C GLY A 173 -16.86 7.01 -8.10
N GLY A 174 -17.20 5.78 -8.50
CA GLY A 174 -16.41 4.97 -9.42
C GLY A 174 -16.11 3.60 -8.86
N VAL A 175 -15.22 2.88 -9.53
CA VAL A 175 -14.86 1.51 -9.20
C VAL A 175 -13.35 1.35 -9.24
N PHE A 176 -12.78 0.73 -8.21
CA PHE A 176 -11.45 0.15 -8.27
C PHE A 176 -11.54 -1.30 -8.74
N GLU A 177 -10.73 -1.69 -9.72
CA GLU A 177 -10.67 -3.04 -10.26
C GLU A 177 -9.30 -3.66 -10.02
N LEU A 178 -9.27 -4.96 -9.68
CA LEU A 178 -8.05 -5.75 -9.59
C LEU A 178 -8.28 -7.11 -10.23
N SER A 179 -7.38 -7.50 -11.14
CA SER A 179 -7.43 -8.82 -11.76
C SER A 179 -6.71 -9.83 -10.86
N VAL A 180 -7.37 -10.94 -10.53
CA VAL A 180 -6.85 -11.99 -9.64
C VAL A 180 -6.97 -13.35 -10.30
N LYS A 181 -5.96 -14.20 -10.10
CA LYS A 181 -5.98 -15.61 -10.50
C LYS A 181 -5.16 -16.47 -9.56
N ARG A 182 -5.26 -17.79 -9.69
CA ARG A 182 -4.33 -18.71 -9.00
C ARG A 182 -2.96 -18.70 -9.67
N ASP A 183 -1.93 -18.88 -8.86
CA ASP A 183 -0.60 -19.18 -9.38
C ASP A 183 -0.54 -20.61 -9.94
N LEU A 184 0.63 -21.02 -10.43
CA LEU A 184 0.82 -22.36 -11.00
C LEU A 184 0.77 -23.48 -9.95
N SER A 185 1.00 -23.18 -8.68
CA SER A 185 0.85 -24.16 -7.60
C SER A 185 -0.61 -24.38 -7.21
N GLY A 186 -1.47 -23.40 -7.46
CA GLY A 186 -2.85 -23.36 -6.97
C GLY A 186 -2.97 -22.88 -5.52
N GLU A 187 -1.85 -22.70 -4.82
CA GLU A 187 -1.79 -22.23 -3.43
C GLU A 187 -1.49 -20.72 -3.35
N GLY A 188 -0.99 -20.12 -4.42
CA GLY A 188 -0.75 -18.69 -4.52
C GLY A 188 -1.87 -17.96 -5.25
N LEU A 189 -1.86 -16.64 -5.08
CA LEU A 189 -2.65 -15.69 -5.84
C LEU A 189 -1.71 -14.80 -6.63
N ILE A 190 -2.06 -14.58 -7.89
CA ILE A 190 -1.44 -13.58 -8.73
C ILE A 190 -2.46 -12.47 -8.91
N PHE A 191 -2.05 -11.25 -8.61
CA PHE A 191 -2.84 -10.05 -8.85
C PHE A 191 -2.14 -9.16 -9.86
N ALA A 192 -2.93 -8.51 -10.70
CA ALA A 192 -2.44 -7.72 -11.82
C ALA A 192 -3.43 -6.60 -12.17
N MET A 193 -2.92 -5.64 -12.94
CA MET A 193 -3.71 -4.59 -13.60
C MET A 193 -4.65 -3.83 -12.65
N PRO A 194 -4.16 -3.30 -11.51
CA PRO A 194 -4.97 -2.42 -10.66
C PRO A 194 -5.46 -1.22 -11.48
N ARG A 195 -6.73 -0.85 -11.34
CA ARG A 195 -7.37 0.16 -12.20
C ARG A 195 -8.38 0.99 -11.43
N ILE A 196 -8.53 2.26 -11.80
CA ILE A 196 -9.69 3.07 -11.40
C ILE A 196 -10.52 3.39 -12.63
N VAL A 197 -11.83 3.13 -12.53
CA VAL A 197 -12.84 3.54 -13.49
C VAL A 197 -13.71 4.59 -12.81
N SER A 198 -13.54 5.86 -13.19
CA SER A 198 -14.34 6.97 -12.66
C SER A 198 -14.65 7.98 -13.75
N SER A 199 -15.74 8.73 -13.60
CA SER A 199 -16.11 9.82 -14.50
C SER A 199 -15.26 11.08 -14.28
N ARG A 200 -14.57 11.19 -13.15
CA ARG A 200 -13.69 12.31 -12.80
C ARG A 200 -12.26 11.86 -12.62
N SER A 201 -11.34 12.82 -12.65
CA SER A 201 -9.93 12.54 -12.43
C SER A 201 -9.66 12.24 -10.97
N VAL A 202 -8.85 11.21 -10.72
CA VAL A 202 -8.54 10.69 -9.38
C VAL A 202 -7.03 10.64 -9.24
N TYR A 203 -6.50 11.25 -8.19
CA TYR A 203 -5.11 11.06 -7.78
C TYR A 203 -5.01 9.84 -6.88
N VAL A 204 -4.01 9.00 -7.16
CA VAL A 204 -3.74 7.74 -6.48
C VAL A 204 -2.28 7.72 -6.06
N ARG A 205 -2.03 7.51 -4.78
CA ARG A 205 -0.68 7.28 -4.25
C ARG A 205 -0.65 6.07 -3.35
N ASN A 206 0.35 5.23 -3.58
CA ASN A 206 0.72 4.02 -2.85
C ASN A 206 -0.48 3.09 -2.62
N LEU A 207 -0.60 2.07 -3.48
CA LEU A 207 -1.58 1.02 -3.33
C LEU A 207 -0.92 -0.19 -2.65
N GLU A 208 -1.55 -0.66 -1.59
CA GLU A 208 -1.23 -1.87 -0.88
C GLU A 208 -2.41 -2.84 -0.95
N ILE A 209 -2.11 -4.13 -0.96
CA ILE A 209 -3.12 -5.19 -0.96
C ILE A 209 -3.05 -5.92 0.38
N GLY A 210 -4.14 -5.94 1.12
CA GLY A 210 -4.32 -6.77 2.30
C GLY A 210 -4.93 -8.13 1.95
N LEU A 211 -4.53 -9.17 2.67
CA LEU A 211 -5.09 -10.51 2.67
C LEU A 211 -5.47 -10.87 4.11
N ASP A 212 -6.74 -11.15 4.38
CA ASP A 212 -7.26 -11.55 5.71
C ASP A 212 -6.89 -10.59 6.86
N GLY A 213 -6.95 -9.27 6.59
CA GLY A 213 -6.55 -8.27 7.59
C GLY A 213 -5.04 -8.25 7.86
N ALA A 214 -4.23 -8.71 6.91
CA ALA A 214 -2.79 -8.59 6.96
C ALA A 214 -2.29 -7.99 5.65
N LEU A 215 -1.35 -7.04 5.69
CA LEU A 215 -0.71 -6.56 4.47
C LEU A 215 0.12 -7.65 3.80
N ALA A 216 0.04 -7.72 2.48
CA ALA A 216 0.75 -8.66 1.60
C ALA A 216 2.30 -8.55 1.55
N GLY A 217 2.92 -7.78 2.45
CA GLY A 217 4.33 -7.38 2.37
C GLY A 217 4.51 -6.04 1.63
N PRO A 218 5.76 -5.59 1.35
CA PRO A 218 6.00 -4.40 0.52
C PRO A 218 5.28 -4.53 -0.82
N GLY A 219 4.25 -3.71 -1.03
CA GLY A 219 3.37 -3.85 -2.17
C GLY A 219 4.10 -3.68 -3.50
N THR A 220 3.82 -4.57 -4.44
CA THR A 220 4.15 -4.41 -5.87
C THR A 220 3.68 -3.06 -6.44
N TYR A 221 2.72 -2.42 -5.75
CA TYR A 221 2.05 -1.19 -6.15
C TYR A 221 2.33 -0.02 -5.22
N ALA A 222 3.27 -0.17 -4.28
CA ALA A 222 3.58 0.87 -3.31
C ALA A 222 4.20 2.13 -3.94
N THR A 223 4.77 2.00 -5.15
CA THR A 223 5.38 3.09 -5.91
C THR A 223 4.39 3.85 -6.80
N ILE A 224 3.11 3.48 -6.81
CA ILE A 224 2.10 4.20 -7.60
C ILE A 224 2.00 5.63 -7.05
N ASP A 225 2.14 6.61 -7.93
CA ASP A 225 1.95 8.02 -7.64
C ASP A 225 1.53 8.72 -8.93
N ARG A 226 0.22 8.82 -9.19
CA ARG A 226 -0.29 9.33 -10.46
C ARG A 226 -1.75 9.78 -10.39
N VAL A 227 -2.14 10.58 -11.38
CA VAL A 227 -3.55 10.87 -11.66
C VAL A 227 -4.08 9.90 -12.74
N VAL A 228 -5.32 9.47 -12.57
CA VAL A 228 -6.14 8.77 -13.56
C VAL A 228 -7.20 9.76 -14.03
N ASN A 229 -7.30 10.03 -15.33
CA ASN A 229 -8.28 10.97 -15.84
C ASN A 229 -9.69 10.38 -15.85
N GLY A 230 -10.69 11.24 -15.64
CA GLY A 230 -12.10 10.85 -15.76
C GLY A 230 -12.45 10.28 -17.13
N GLY A 231 -13.24 9.22 -17.17
CA GLY A 231 -13.57 8.46 -18.37
C GLY A 231 -12.41 7.64 -18.94
N SER A 232 -11.22 7.72 -18.34
CA SER A 232 -10.10 6.88 -18.72
C SER A 232 -10.18 5.53 -18.03
N GLU A 233 -9.64 4.56 -18.75
CA GLU A 233 -9.63 3.16 -18.38
C GLU A 233 -8.17 2.74 -18.06
N ALA A 234 -7.41 3.67 -17.45
CA ALA A 234 -5.97 3.54 -17.26
C ALA A 234 -5.62 2.56 -16.14
N VAL A 235 -4.72 1.63 -16.46
CA VAL A 235 -4.14 0.70 -15.49
C VAL A 235 -3.10 1.47 -14.66
N LEU A 236 -3.22 1.40 -13.34
CA LEU A 236 -2.34 2.10 -12.41
C LEU A 236 -0.91 1.54 -12.43
N SER A 237 -0.75 0.23 -12.63
CA SER A 237 0.54 -0.44 -12.75
C SER A 237 0.48 -1.67 -13.66
N SER A 238 1.51 -1.86 -14.47
CA SER A 238 1.67 -3.06 -15.30
C SER A 238 2.20 -4.28 -14.53
N SER A 239 2.71 -4.05 -13.33
CA SER A 239 3.34 -5.10 -12.53
C SER A 239 2.31 -6.10 -12.04
N SER A 240 2.72 -7.37 -11.97
CA SER A 240 1.94 -8.41 -11.28
C SER A 240 2.61 -8.69 -9.96
N GLY A 241 1.82 -8.79 -8.89
CA GLY A 241 2.30 -9.26 -7.61
C GLY A 241 1.84 -10.68 -7.34
N ILE A 242 2.58 -11.36 -6.47
CA ILE A 242 2.29 -12.73 -6.04
C ILE A 242 2.14 -12.73 -4.54
N LEU A 243 1.05 -13.33 -4.07
CA LEU A 243 0.73 -13.54 -2.67
C LEU A 243 0.61 -15.03 -2.42
N LEU A 244 1.27 -15.53 -1.37
CA LEU A 244 1.06 -16.89 -0.90
C LEU A 244 -0.19 -16.89 -0.02
N ALA A 245 -1.20 -17.67 -0.39
CA ALA A 245 -2.50 -17.70 0.29
C ALA A 245 -2.90 -19.15 0.57
N SER A 246 -2.50 -19.67 1.73
CA SER A 246 -2.86 -21.02 2.16
C SER A 246 -4.26 -21.02 2.79
N GLY A 247 -5.23 -21.65 2.12
CA GLY A 247 -6.56 -21.85 2.68
C GLY A 247 -7.70 -21.60 1.69
N PRO A 248 -8.94 -21.98 2.06
CA PRO A 248 -10.09 -21.91 1.17
C PRO A 248 -10.88 -20.59 1.25
N ALA A 249 -10.68 -19.77 2.29
CA ALA A 249 -11.43 -18.54 2.50
C ALA A 249 -10.48 -17.39 2.81
N HIS A 250 -10.34 -16.51 1.83
CA HIS A 250 -9.47 -15.34 1.92
C HIS A 250 -10.24 -14.09 1.55
N GLN A 251 -9.95 -12.98 2.21
CA GLN A 251 -10.49 -11.66 1.94
C GLN A 251 -9.39 -10.73 1.44
N LEU A 252 -9.65 -10.03 0.33
CA LEU A 252 -8.77 -8.97 -0.17
C LEU A 252 -9.26 -7.59 0.25
N THR A 253 -8.31 -6.77 0.68
CA THR A 253 -8.56 -5.40 1.13
C THR A 253 -7.59 -4.44 0.42
N PRO A 254 -8.05 -3.70 -0.61
CA PRO A 254 -7.25 -2.64 -1.20
C PRO A 254 -7.07 -1.47 -0.23
N ILE A 255 -5.86 -0.96 -0.14
CA ILE A 255 -5.52 0.14 0.77
C ILE A 255 -4.71 1.17 -0.01
N PHE A 256 -5.17 2.41 -0.01
CA PHE A 256 -4.49 3.53 -0.65
C PHE A 256 -3.94 4.45 0.42
N LEU A 257 -2.68 4.86 0.32
CA LEU A 257 -2.16 5.94 1.17
C LEU A 257 -2.89 7.24 0.87
N GLU A 258 -3.15 7.51 -0.41
CA GLU A 258 -3.92 8.67 -0.83
C GLU A 258 -4.82 8.30 -2.01
N LEU A 259 -6.10 8.59 -1.86
CA LEU A 259 -7.09 8.46 -2.91
C LEU A 259 -8.02 9.66 -2.84
N ARG A 260 -7.96 10.53 -3.86
CA ARG A 260 -8.79 11.75 -3.87
C ARG A 260 -9.12 12.20 -5.28
N GLU A 261 -10.18 12.98 -5.41
CA GLU A 261 -10.45 13.70 -6.64
C GLU A 261 -9.29 14.66 -6.96
N SER A 262 -9.00 14.79 -8.25
CA SER A 262 -7.94 15.64 -8.77
C SER A 262 -8.41 16.39 -10.02
N GLY A 263 -7.65 17.40 -10.42
CA GLY A 263 -7.79 17.97 -11.76
C GLY A 263 -7.38 16.95 -12.83
N SER A 264 -7.86 17.14 -14.05
CA SER A 264 -7.35 16.38 -15.20
C SER A 264 -5.89 16.72 -15.45
N VAL A 265 -5.09 15.69 -15.73
CA VAL A 265 -3.74 15.92 -16.27
C VAL A 265 -3.86 16.13 -17.76
N SER A 266 -3.37 17.27 -18.21
CA SER A 266 -3.17 17.59 -19.62
C SER A 266 -1.70 17.43 -19.98
N CYS A 267 -1.45 17.08 -21.23
CA CYS A 267 -0.15 17.10 -21.87
C CYS A 267 0.57 18.42 -21.66
N ARG A 268 1.76 18.40 -21.05
CA ARG A 268 2.55 19.61 -20.81
C ARG A 268 3.33 20.01 -22.04
N SER A 269 3.90 19.03 -22.75
CA SER A 269 4.82 19.26 -23.87
C SER A 269 4.24 18.80 -25.21
N LEU A 270 3.11 19.39 -25.61
CA LEU A 270 2.42 19.01 -26.85
C LEU A 270 3.32 19.11 -28.08
N SER A 271 4.19 20.12 -28.16
CA SER A 271 5.15 20.25 -29.26
C SER A 271 6.15 19.10 -29.31
N THR A 272 6.69 18.69 -28.16
CA THR A 272 7.62 17.55 -28.10
C THR A 272 6.90 16.24 -28.40
N PHE A 273 5.68 16.07 -27.88
CA PHE A 273 4.83 14.93 -28.21
C PHE A 273 4.64 14.80 -29.73
N ILE A 274 4.25 15.88 -30.41
CA ILE A 274 4.03 15.89 -31.86
C ILE A 274 5.33 15.59 -32.62
N ALA A 275 6.46 16.13 -32.16
CA ALA A 275 7.75 15.99 -32.83
C ALA A 275 8.38 14.60 -32.63
N LYS A 276 8.25 14.00 -31.45
CA LYS A 276 9.00 12.80 -31.04
C LYS A 276 8.10 11.58 -30.84
N ALA A 277 7.13 11.65 -29.93
CA ALA A 277 6.34 10.49 -29.52
C ALA A 277 5.27 10.09 -30.55
N LYS A 278 4.48 11.04 -31.04
CA LYS A 278 3.37 10.81 -31.98
C LYS A 278 3.81 10.08 -33.26
N PRO A 279 4.93 10.40 -33.93
CA PRO A 279 5.36 9.67 -35.11
C PRO A 279 5.61 8.19 -34.83
N GLN A 280 6.21 7.86 -33.68
CA GLN A 280 6.48 6.47 -33.30
C GLN A 280 5.19 5.71 -32.98
N LEU A 281 4.29 6.33 -32.20
CA LEU A 281 2.99 5.74 -31.87
C LEU A 281 2.13 5.55 -33.14
N SER A 282 2.06 6.57 -34.01
CA SER A 282 1.24 6.53 -35.23
C SER A 282 1.74 5.47 -36.22
N ALA A 283 3.05 5.33 -36.36
CA ALA A 283 3.63 4.37 -37.31
C ALA A 283 3.47 2.90 -36.86
N ARG A 284 3.24 2.63 -35.57
CA ARG A 284 3.40 1.29 -34.99
C ARG A 284 2.19 0.77 -34.23
N CYS A 285 1.47 1.64 -33.54
CA CYS A 285 0.37 1.29 -32.66
C CYS A 285 -1.00 1.56 -33.30
N PHE A 286 -1.07 2.53 -34.20
CA PHE A 286 -2.31 3.07 -34.74
C PHE A 286 -3.23 2.02 -35.39
N SER A 287 -2.66 1.06 -36.13
CA SER A 287 -3.46 0.01 -36.78
C SER A 287 -4.23 -0.87 -35.81
N CYS A 288 -3.75 -1.02 -34.57
CA CYS A 288 -4.44 -1.76 -33.52
C CYS A 288 -5.33 -0.84 -32.67
N HIS A 289 -4.91 0.39 -32.44
CA HIS A 289 -5.54 1.28 -31.45
C HIS A 289 -6.58 2.25 -32.04
N GLN A 290 -6.72 2.34 -33.36
CA GLN A 290 -7.61 3.31 -34.03
C GLN A 290 -8.87 2.69 -34.67
N GLY A 291 -9.27 1.46 -34.33
CA GLY A 291 -10.23 0.73 -35.18
C GLY A 291 -11.01 -0.39 -34.53
N SER A 292 -11.13 -1.49 -35.27
CA SER A 292 -12.01 -2.62 -34.96
C SER A 292 -11.56 -3.49 -33.79
N ASN A 293 -10.33 -3.30 -33.30
CA ASN A 293 -9.87 -3.96 -32.09
C ASN A 293 -10.39 -3.18 -30.87
N PHE A 294 -11.61 -3.51 -30.47
CA PHE A 294 -12.30 -2.86 -29.36
C PHE A 294 -11.46 -2.88 -28.08
N ASP A 295 -10.81 -4.00 -27.76
CA ASP A 295 -10.00 -4.14 -26.56
C ASP A 295 -8.76 -3.23 -26.57
N ALA A 296 -8.09 -3.09 -27.72
CA ALA A 296 -6.95 -2.19 -27.83
C ALA A 296 -7.39 -0.71 -27.79
N THR A 297 -8.44 -0.37 -28.52
CA THR A 297 -8.96 1.01 -28.59
C THR A 297 -9.56 1.47 -27.27
N SER A 298 -10.27 0.62 -26.52
CA SER A 298 -10.80 0.98 -25.19
C SER A 298 -9.69 1.24 -24.19
N ARG A 299 -8.57 0.50 -24.30
CA ARG A 299 -7.40 0.72 -23.46
C ARG A 299 -6.68 1.99 -23.88
N PHE A 300 -6.35 2.18 -25.14
CA PHE A 300 -5.64 3.38 -25.59
C PHE A 300 -6.20 3.81 -26.95
N ASP A 301 -7.13 4.76 -26.92
CA ASP A 301 -7.74 5.29 -28.13
C ASP A 301 -6.77 6.28 -28.78
N MET A 302 -6.31 5.93 -29.98
CA MET A 302 -5.39 6.77 -30.74
C MET A 302 -6.08 7.74 -31.70
N ARG A 303 -7.42 7.85 -31.63
CA ARG A 303 -8.21 8.81 -32.42
C ARG A 303 -8.19 10.20 -31.77
N GLY A 304 -8.53 11.21 -32.57
CA GLY A 304 -8.71 12.58 -32.10
C GLY A 304 -7.64 13.54 -32.61
N THR A 305 -7.59 14.70 -31.98
CA THR A 305 -6.58 15.74 -32.23
C THR A 305 -5.26 15.39 -31.54
N ASP A 306 -4.18 16.09 -31.92
CA ASP A 306 -2.86 15.89 -31.32
C ASP A 306 -2.87 16.14 -29.81
N ALA A 307 -3.66 17.13 -29.35
CA ALA A 307 -3.85 17.42 -27.94
C ALA A 307 -4.54 16.25 -27.22
N GLN A 308 -5.64 15.73 -27.78
CA GLN A 308 -6.38 14.60 -27.20
C GLN A 308 -5.51 13.34 -27.12
N LEU A 309 -4.74 13.06 -28.18
CA LEU A 309 -3.83 11.93 -28.19
C LEU A 309 -2.70 12.11 -27.18
N CYS A 310 -2.17 13.33 -27.02
CA CYS A 310 -1.15 13.59 -26.01
C CYS A 310 -1.70 13.40 -24.59
N ASP A 311 -2.89 13.96 -24.28
CA ASP A 311 -3.55 13.79 -22.98
C ASP A 311 -3.78 12.30 -22.67
N ALA A 312 -4.26 11.54 -23.65
CA ALA A 312 -4.43 10.09 -23.53
C ALA A 312 -3.08 9.36 -23.32
N SER A 313 -2.00 9.87 -23.91
CA SER A 313 -0.65 9.30 -23.76
C SER A 313 -0.06 9.60 -22.38
N VAL A 314 -0.28 10.79 -21.80
CA VAL A 314 0.19 11.11 -20.44
C VAL A 314 -0.44 10.18 -19.41
N MET A 315 -1.66 9.73 -19.65
CA MET A 315 -2.31 8.69 -18.83
C MET A 315 -1.65 7.31 -18.88
N ARG A 316 -0.62 7.16 -19.70
CA ARG A 316 0.20 5.95 -19.84
C ARG A 316 1.66 6.18 -19.45
N VAL A 317 1.98 7.35 -18.90
CA VAL A 317 3.27 7.64 -18.27
C VAL A 317 3.30 7.02 -16.88
N ASP A 318 4.38 6.34 -16.54
CA ASP A 318 4.72 5.87 -15.21
C ASP A 318 5.78 6.80 -14.60
N GLY A 319 5.83 6.91 -13.27
CA GLY A 319 6.83 7.73 -12.58
C GLY A 319 8.26 7.25 -12.85
N ASP A 320 8.46 5.95 -13.12
CA ASP A 320 9.64 5.46 -13.82
C ASP A 320 9.33 5.39 -15.32
N ALA A 321 9.89 6.35 -16.06
CA ALA A 321 9.67 6.49 -17.49
C ALA A 321 9.90 5.18 -18.28
N ASN A 322 10.83 4.31 -17.86
CA ASN A 322 11.09 3.02 -18.51
C ASN A 322 9.99 1.99 -18.28
N ASN A 323 9.25 2.11 -17.19
CA ASN A 323 8.12 1.25 -16.85
C ASN A 323 6.81 1.72 -17.48
N SER A 324 6.80 2.88 -18.14
CA SER A 324 5.63 3.40 -18.85
C SER A 324 5.11 2.38 -19.86
N PRO A 325 3.81 2.02 -19.82
CA PRO A 325 3.18 1.12 -20.79
C PRO A 325 3.44 1.45 -22.27
N LEU A 326 3.61 2.73 -22.63
CA LEU A 326 3.94 3.16 -23.99
C LEU A 326 5.30 2.65 -24.49
N ILE A 327 6.20 2.33 -23.57
CA ILE A 327 7.54 1.79 -23.84
C ILE A 327 7.55 0.27 -23.65
N LYS A 328 7.16 -0.17 -22.46
CA LYS A 328 7.34 -1.55 -22.00
C LYS A 328 6.53 -2.56 -22.81
N TYR A 329 5.24 -2.29 -23.03
CA TYR A 329 4.34 -3.26 -23.68
C TYR A 329 4.76 -3.60 -25.12
N PRO A 330 5.02 -2.62 -25.99
CA PRO A 330 5.48 -2.93 -27.34
C PRO A 330 6.91 -3.50 -27.38
N LEU A 331 7.80 -3.15 -26.44
CA LEU A 331 9.15 -3.73 -26.40
C LEU A 331 9.18 -5.20 -25.98
N ASP A 332 8.34 -5.55 -24.99
CA ASP A 332 8.37 -6.85 -24.33
C ASP A 332 7.30 -7.83 -24.85
N GLY A 333 6.35 -7.34 -25.67
CA GLY A 333 5.29 -8.18 -26.22
C GLY A 333 4.32 -8.70 -25.15
N ILE A 334 4.00 -7.85 -24.18
CA ILE A 334 3.14 -8.20 -23.04
C ILE A 334 1.75 -7.57 -23.17
N ASN A 335 0.80 -8.06 -22.39
CA ASN A 335 -0.58 -7.55 -22.34
C ASN A 335 -1.28 -7.51 -23.72
N GLY A 336 -1.08 -8.57 -24.51
CA GLY A 336 -1.66 -8.71 -25.84
C GLY A 336 -0.96 -7.92 -26.94
N HIS A 337 0.15 -7.22 -26.65
CA HIS A 337 1.00 -6.64 -27.69
C HIS A 337 1.86 -7.71 -28.37
N PRO A 338 2.03 -7.69 -29.71
CA PRO A 338 3.08 -8.47 -30.35
C PRO A 338 4.46 -7.95 -29.90
N LEU A 339 5.44 -8.84 -29.78
CA LEU A 339 6.81 -8.43 -29.45
C LEU A 339 7.40 -7.54 -30.55
N ARG A 340 7.76 -6.29 -30.21
CA ARG A 340 8.40 -5.31 -31.11
C ARG A 340 7.57 -5.05 -32.38
N PRO A 341 6.33 -4.55 -32.25
CA PRO A 341 5.41 -4.37 -33.37
C PRO A 341 6.06 -3.52 -34.45
N ASN A 342 6.08 -4.03 -35.69
CA ASN A 342 6.53 -3.28 -36.86
C ASN A 342 7.95 -2.66 -36.69
N GLY A 343 8.85 -3.34 -35.97
CA GLY A 343 10.21 -2.88 -35.72
C GLY A 343 10.32 -1.81 -34.64
N PHE A 344 9.33 -1.66 -33.76
CA PHE A 344 9.50 -0.91 -32.52
C PHE A 344 10.70 -1.47 -31.75
N ASN A 345 11.71 -0.65 -31.52
CA ASN A 345 12.98 -1.05 -30.93
C ASN A 345 13.43 0.00 -29.92
N GLN A 346 14.54 -0.28 -29.23
CA GLN A 346 15.01 0.58 -28.14
C GLN A 346 15.32 2.01 -28.60
N THR A 347 15.86 2.20 -29.81
CA THR A 347 16.11 3.54 -30.36
C THR A 347 14.81 4.34 -30.53
N ARG A 348 13.73 3.70 -30.98
CA ARG A 348 12.42 4.38 -31.13
C ARG A 348 11.73 4.61 -29.80
N ALA A 349 11.97 3.72 -28.83
CA ALA A 349 11.53 3.93 -27.47
C ALA A 349 12.17 5.19 -26.86
N LEU A 350 13.40 5.56 -27.26
CA LEU A 350 14.04 6.80 -26.79
C LEU A 350 13.27 8.06 -27.19
N ASP A 351 12.69 8.14 -28.40
CA ASP A 351 11.91 9.32 -28.80
C ASP A 351 10.66 9.50 -27.93
N ILE A 352 9.99 8.39 -27.56
CA ILE A 352 8.87 8.44 -26.63
C ILE A 352 9.37 8.75 -25.23
N LEU A 353 10.47 8.12 -24.79
CA LEU A 353 11.07 8.32 -23.47
C LEU A 353 11.50 9.77 -23.23
N ASP A 354 12.08 10.42 -24.24
CA ASP A 354 12.43 11.84 -24.20
C ASP A 354 11.22 12.71 -23.86
N TRP A 355 10.09 12.47 -24.53
CA TRP A 355 8.85 13.17 -24.22
C TRP A 355 8.33 12.80 -22.82
N ILE A 356 8.38 11.52 -22.44
CA ILE A 356 7.94 11.07 -21.10
C ILE A 356 8.75 11.77 -20.00
N ASN A 357 10.06 11.90 -20.15
CA ASN A 357 10.90 12.58 -19.15
C ASN A 357 10.50 14.06 -18.99
N GLU A 358 10.14 14.76 -20.08
CA GLU A 358 9.56 16.11 -20.00
C GLU A 358 8.20 16.12 -19.26
N GLU A 359 7.43 15.01 -19.30
CA GLU A 359 6.18 14.84 -18.56
C GLU A 359 6.38 14.36 -17.10
N VAL A 360 7.59 13.99 -16.68
CA VAL A 360 7.89 13.52 -15.30
C VAL A 360 8.78 14.47 -14.48
N ASP A 361 9.71 15.21 -15.10
CA ASP A 361 10.79 15.96 -14.41
C ASP A 361 10.38 17.32 -13.76
N GLU A 362 9.17 17.47 -13.21
CA GLU A 362 8.81 18.60 -12.31
C GLU A 362 8.09 18.11 -11.06
#